data_AF-A0A4R8S5L9-F1
#
_entry.id   AF-A0A4R8S5L9-F1
#
_cell.length_a   1.000
_cell.length_b   1.000
_cell.length_c   1.000
_cell.angle_alpha   90.00
_cell.angle_beta   90.00
_cell.angle_gamma   90.00
#
_symmetry.space_group_name_H-M   'P 1'
#
loop_
_entity.id
_entity.type
_entity.pdbx_description
1 polymer ?
#
loop_
_entity_poly.entity_id
_entity_poly.type
_entity_poly.pdbx_seq_one_letter_code
_entity_poly.pdbx_strand_id
1 'polypeptide(L)'
;MDTDSTPAEPVAESAARTSEKHFEELKHEIRLATRSSRYALATAVAAALVSAGVSAWASVHVSGTQMDRQEHLAREQAIRGDRQKAYTELVTEYLDFTSHLGVVRVALSAHPPDKQSIMASVTNTQDSMTAMAKTEAAVKIVGSDMGPILADLDTAQLALFQGPTSLLPAIQYAHDHDPLVDDARWAAFSAPAVAAIDKFVDNNSIDQLAEHARADLGAG
;
A
#
# COMPACT_ATOMS: atom_id res chain seq x y z
N MET A 1 27.59 39.82 39.57
CA MET A 1 28.36 40.51 38.53
C MET A 1 29.68 39.77 38.37
N ASP A 2 29.97 39.12 37.25
CA ASP A 2 29.13 38.81 36.07
C ASP A 2 29.54 37.47 35.45
N THR A 3 28.82 37.08 34.39
CA THR A 3 28.77 35.73 33.82
C THR A 3 30.01 35.27 33.04
N ASP A 4 30.17 33.94 33.06
CA ASP A 4 30.81 33.10 32.05
C ASP A 4 30.51 33.53 30.59
N SER A 5 31.42 33.20 29.67
CA SER A 5 31.25 33.40 28.23
C SER A 5 32.17 32.46 27.45
N THR A 6 31.72 31.21 27.32
CA THR A 6 32.19 30.28 26.27
C THR A 6 31.17 30.30 25.11
N PRO A 7 31.53 30.77 23.90
CA PRO A 7 30.64 30.66 22.74
C PRO A 7 30.68 29.24 22.18
N ALA A 8 29.51 28.62 22.01
CA ALA A 8 29.37 27.29 21.41
C ALA A 8 28.50 27.35 20.15
N GLU A 9 29.13 27.18 18.99
CA GLU A 9 28.55 26.63 17.75
C GLU A 9 29.70 26.18 16.84
N PRO A 10 29.52 25.15 15.98
CA PRO A 10 28.41 25.06 15.02
C PRO A 10 27.68 23.70 15.00
N VAL A 11 26.35 23.73 15.06
CA VAL A 11 25.51 22.52 14.84
C VAL A 11 24.76 22.61 13.49
N ALA A 12 24.44 23.83 13.03
CA ALA A 12 23.64 24.06 11.83
C ALA A 12 24.20 23.44 10.53
N GLU A 13 25.52 23.40 10.35
CA GLU A 13 26.15 22.95 9.10
C GLU A 13 26.12 21.42 8.90
N SER A 14 25.96 20.65 10.00
CA SER A 14 25.90 19.18 9.93
C SER A 14 24.54 18.67 9.43
N ALA A 15 23.45 19.31 9.87
CA ALA A 15 22.09 18.92 9.50
C ALA A 15 21.80 19.08 7.99
N ALA A 16 22.23 20.20 7.40
CA ALA A 16 22.07 20.47 5.97
C ALA A 16 22.76 19.40 5.10
N ARG A 17 24.01 19.06 5.40
CA ARG A 17 24.81 18.07 4.65
C ARG A 17 24.25 16.64 4.75
N THR A 18 23.49 16.34 5.81
CA THR A 18 22.86 15.03 5.99
C THR A 18 21.56 14.92 5.19
N SER A 19 20.77 16.00 5.16
CA SER A 19 19.55 16.11 4.33
C SER A 19 19.87 16.01 2.82
N GLU A 20 20.90 16.72 2.37
CA GLU A 20 21.30 16.75 0.96
C GLU A 20 21.83 15.38 0.47
N LYS A 21 22.53 14.64 1.35
CA LYS A 21 22.90 13.24 1.09
C LYS A 21 21.68 12.33 0.95
N HIS A 22 20.74 12.38 1.89
CA HIS A 22 19.51 11.57 1.81
C HIS A 22 18.72 11.87 0.53
N PHE A 23 18.68 13.13 0.08
CA PHE A 23 17.97 13.50 -1.15
C PHE A 23 18.66 12.98 -2.43
N GLU A 24 20.00 13.01 -2.49
CA GLU A 24 20.73 12.41 -3.62
C GLU A 24 20.72 10.87 -3.58
N GLU A 25 20.72 10.26 -2.40
CA GLU A 25 20.55 8.81 -2.22
C GLU A 25 19.15 8.37 -2.69
N LEU A 26 18.09 9.10 -2.29
CA LEU A 26 16.73 8.88 -2.79
C LEU A 26 16.63 9.05 -4.31
N LYS A 27 17.26 10.07 -4.89
CA LYS A 27 17.34 10.24 -6.35
C LYS A 27 18.08 9.09 -7.02
N HIS A 28 19.13 8.55 -6.39
CA HIS A 28 19.89 7.42 -6.92
C HIS A 28 19.07 6.14 -6.90
N GLU A 29 18.35 5.88 -5.80
CA GLU A 29 17.40 4.76 -5.68
C GLU A 29 16.22 4.89 -6.66
N ILE A 30 15.63 6.08 -6.81
CA ILE A 30 14.58 6.33 -7.82
C ILE A 30 15.13 6.07 -9.23
N ARG A 31 16.38 6.44 -9.51
CA ARG A 31 17.03 6.23 -10.82
C ARG A 31 17.41 4.75 -11.06
N LEU A 32 17.64 3.97 -10.01
CA LEU A 32 17.77 2.51 -10.05
C LEU A 32 16.40 1.83 -10.25
N ALA A 33 15.38 2.27 -9.51
CA ALA A 33 14.01 1.77 -9.59
C ALA A 33 13.31 2.06 -10.93
N THR A 34 13.66 3.15 -11.63
CA THR A 34 13.18 3.40 -13.01
C THR A 34 13.61 2.36 -14.03
N ARG A 35 14.51 1.41 -13.69
CA ARG A 35 14.85 0.27 -14.55
C ARG A 35 13.80 -0.86 -14.50
N SER A 36 12.86 -0.82 -13.55
CA SER A 36 11.68 -1.70 -13.46
C SER A 36 10.42 -0.84 -13.30
N SER A 37 9.79 -0.48 -14.43
CA SER A 37 8.70 0.52 -14.54
C SER A 37 7.51 0.35 -13.58
N ARG A 38 7.26 -0.87 -13.07
CA ARG A 38 6.22 -1.15 -12.06
C ARG A 38 6.58 -0.61 -10.66
N TYR A 39 7.83 -0.76 -10.24
CA TYR A 39 8.28 -0.26 -8.93
C TYR A 39 8.37 1.26 -8.93
N ALA A 40 8.77 1.87 -10.06
CA ALA A 40 8.85 3.33 -10.19
C ALA A 40 7.54 4.06 -9.83
N LEU A 41 6.36 3.48 -10.09
CA LEU A 41 5.08 4.10 -9.75
C LEU A 41 4.76 3.95 -8.26
N ALA A 42 4.96 2.77 -7.68
CA ALA A 42 4.81 2.54 -6.24
C ALA A 42 5.80 3.41 -5.43
N THR A 43 7.07 3.47 -5.83
CA THR A 43 8.08 4.34 -5.23
C THR A 43 7.75 5.81 -5.41
N ALA A 44 7.17 6.24 -6.55
CA ALA A 44 6.74 7.63 -6.73
C ALA A 44 5.58 8.01 -5.81
N VAL A 45 4.59 7.12 -5.61
CA VAL A 45 3.48 7.35 -4.67
C VAL A 45 3.99 7.39 -3.23
N ALA A 46 4.83 6.43 -2.83
CA ALA A 46 5.45 6.41 -1.51
C ALA A 46 6.34 7.66 -1.28
N ALA A 47 7.17 8.05 -2.27
CA ALA A 47 8.01 9.24 -2.18
C ALA A 47 7.20 10.55 -2.19
N ALA A 48 6.03 10.61 -2.84
CA ALA A 48 5.13 11.75 -2.75
C ALA A 48 4.52 11.89 -1.34
N LEU A 49 4.06 10.77 -0.74
CA LEU A 49 3.60 10.73 0.65
C LEU A 49 4.71 11.14 1.64
N VAL A 50 5.94 10.66 1.44
CA VAL A 50 7.11 11.06 2.24
C VAL A 50 7.47 12.54 2.04
N SER A 51 7.47 13.05 0.81
CA SER A 51 7.84 14.45 0.53
C SER A 51 6.85 15.45 1.12
N ALA A 52 5.56 15.11 1.17
CA ALA A 52 4.55 15.94 1.81
C ALA A 52 4.72 16.00 3.35
N GLY A 53 5.12 14.89 3.99
CA GLY A 53 5.22 14.80 5.46
C GLY A 53 6.44 15.51 6.07
N VAL A 54 7.57 15.61 5.36
CA VAL A 54 8.85 16.11 5.94
C VAL A 54 8.84 17.61 6.22
N SER A 55 7.96 18.40 5.59
CA SER A 55 7.94 19.86 5.70
C SER A 55 7.54 20.41 7.08
N ALA A 56 7.03 19.57 7.99
CA ALA A 56 6.56 19.99 9.32
C ALA A 56 7.63 19.93 10.44
N TRP A 57 8.87 19.53 10.13
CA TRP A 57 9.87 19.16 11.15
C TRP A 57 10.90 20.27 11.45
N ALA A 58 10.48 21.33 12.14
CA ALA A 58 11.38 22.41 12.58
C ALA A 58 11.04 23.02 13.97
N SER A 59 11.64 22.45 15.02
CA SER A 59 12.11 23.04 16.29
C SER A 59 11.36 24.19 17.00
N VAL A 60 11.01 23.99 18.29
CA VAL A 60 11.07 25.01 19.37
C VAL A 60 11.46 24.37 20.71
N HIS A 61 12.14 25.14 21.57
CA HIS A 61 12.41 24.86 23.00
C HIS A 61 11.94 26.03 23.89
N VAL A 62 11.72 25.92 25.20
CA VAL A 62 11.35 24.84 26.15
C VAL A 62 10.81 25.56 27.40
N SER A 63 9.70 25.11 28.00
CA SER A 63 9.21 25.58 29.32
C SER A 63 8.14 24.63 29.89
N GLY A 64 7.86 24.65 31.19
CA GLY A 64 7.03 23.62 31.86
C GLY A 64 5.61 23.44 31.30
N THR A 65 4.93 24.51 30.90
CA THR A 65 3.60 24.45 30.23
C THR A 65 3.70 24.23 28.71
N GLN A 66 4.90 24.36 28.14
CA GLN A 66 5.20 23.84 26.82
C GLN A 66 5.55 22.35 26.86
N MET A 67 5.97 21.78 27.99
CA MET A 67 6.34 20.37 28.08
C MET A 67 5.13 19.47 27.83
N ASP A 68 3.98 19.72 28.48
CA ASP A 68 2.73 19.01 28.18
C ASP A 68 2.31 19.17 26.70
N ARG A 69 2.49 20.36 26.12
CA ARG A 69 2.22 20.60 24.68
C ARG A 69 3.23 19.89 23.78
N GLN A 70 4.49 19.79 24.18
CA GLN A 70 5.57 19.18 23.42
C GLN A 70 5.46 17.65 23.48
N GLU A 71 5.07 17.08 24.62
CA GLU A 71 4.68 15.67 24.74
C GLU A 71 3.42 15.37 23.91
N HIS A 72 2.42 16.26 23.91
CA HIS A 72 1.23 16.11 23.08
C HIS A 72 1.57 16.17 21.59
N LEU A 73 2.33 17.17 21.14
CA LEU A 73 2.79 17.30 19.76
C LEU A 73 3.71 16.14 19.34
N ALA A 74 4.61 15.69 20.20
CA ALA A 74 5.48 14.53 19.91
C ALA A 74 4.66 13.24 19.80
N ARG A 75 3.60 13.07 20.62
CA ARG A 75 2.66 11.95 20.52
C ARG A 75 1.82 12.01 19.24
N GLU A 76 1.32 13.19 18.87
CA GLU A 76 0.60 13.40 17.61
C GLU A 76 1.50 13.17 16.39
N GLN A 77 2.77 13.61 16.44
CA GLN A 77 3.76 13.35 15.39
C GLN A 77 4.10 11.86 15.29
N ALA A 78 4.25 11.15 16.42
CA ALA A 78 4.45 9.70 16.43
C ALA A 78 3.25 8.97 15.80
N ILE A 79 2.02 9.30 16.21
CA ILE A 79 0.78 8.75 15.64
C ILE A 79 0.69 9.03 14.13
N ARG A 80 1.01 10.26 13.68
CA ARG A 80 1.04 10.61 12.24
C ARG A 80 2.10 9.79 11.50
N GLY A 81 3.27 9.58 12.08
CA GLY A 81 4.33 8.75 11.51
C GLY A 81 3.93 7.26 11.38
N ASP A 82 3.35 6.71 12.44
CA ASP A 82 2.83 5.33 12.46
C ASP A 82 1.70 5.14 11.44
N ARG A 83 0.78 6.12 11.32
CA ARG A 83 -0.26 6.15 10.28
C ARG A 83 0.32 6.22 8.86
N GLN A 84 1.26 7.13 8.61
CA GLN A 84 1.91 7.28 7.30
C GLN A 84 2.61 5.98 6.88
N LYS A 85 3.28 5.31 7.84
CA LYS A 85 3.88 4.00 7.62
C LYS A 85 2.82 2.96 7.28
N ALA A 86 1.77 2.83 8.09
CA ALA A 86 0.69 1.86 7.85
C ALA A 86 -0.02 2.07 6.50
N TYR A 87 -0.24 3.32 6.07
CA TYR A 87 -0.78 3.64 4.74
C TYR A 87 0.17 3.25 3.61
N THR A 88 1.48 3.49 3.78
CA THR A 88 2.49 3.13 2.78
C THR A 88 2.62 1.62 2.63
N GLU A 89 2.58 0.89 3.75
CA GLU A 89 2.54 -0.58 3.77
C GLU A 89 1.26 -1.11 3.10
N LEU A 90 0.08 -0.58 3.47
CA LEU A 90 -1.20 -0.96 2.84
C LEU A 90 -1.22 -0.72 1.33
N VAL A 91 -0.76 0.45 0.88
CA VAL A 91 -0.65 0.76 -0.55
C VAL A 91 0.30 -0.21 -1.28
N THR A 92 1.38 -0.61 -0.63
CA THR A 92 2.36 -1.55 -1.21
C THR A 92 1.77 -2.95 -1.37
N GLU A 93 1.15 -3.49 -0.31
CA GLU A 93 0.56 -4.84 -0.35
C GLU A 93 -0.71 -4.89 -1.23
N TYR A 94 -1.47 -3.80 -1.31
CA TYR A 94 -2.60 -3.68 -2.26
C TYR A 94 -2.13 -3.76 -3.73
N LEU A 95 -1.02 -3.09 -4.06
CA LEU A 95 -0.43 -3.16 -5.41
C LEU A 95 0.14 -4.55 -5.73
N ASP A 96 0.73 -5.23 -4.75
CA ASP A 96 1.20 -6.60 -4.93
C ASP A 96 0.03 -7.59 -5.12
N PHE A 97 -1.02 -7.47 -4.30
CA PHE A 97 -2.24 -8.27 -4.43
C PHE A 97 -2.92 -8.09 -5.79
N THR A 98 -3.13 -6.84 -6.24
CA THR A 98 -3.70 -6.55 -7.56
C THR A 98 -2.81 -7.02 -8.71
N SER A 99 -1.48 -6.97 -8.56
CA SER A 99 -0.54 -7.59 -9.51
C SER A 99 -0.71 -9.11 -9.60
N HIS A 100 -0.87 -9.80 -8.46
CA HIS A 100 -1.14 -11.23 -8.41
C HIS A 100 -2.50 -11.60 -9.04
N LEU A 101 -3.56 -10.82 -8.76
CA LEU A 101 -4.86 -10.97 -9.45
C LEU A 101 -4.73 -10.81 -10.97
N GLY A 102 -3.87 -9.90 -11.44
CA GLY A 102 -3.55 -9.77 -12.86
C GLY A 102 -2.96 -11.05 -13.48
N VAL A 103 -2.18 -11.82 -12.73
CA VAL A 103 -1.67 -13.13 -13.17
C VAL A 103 -2.78 -14.18 -13.21
N VAL A 104 -3.64 -14.24 -12.18
CA VAL A 104 -4.81 -15.13 -12.16
C VAL A 104 -5.74 -14.85 -13.34
N ARG A 105 -6.00 -13.57 -13.64
CA ARG A 105 -6.78 -13.12 -14.79
C ARG A 105 -6.24 -13.65 -16.12
N VAL A 106 -4.92 -13.59 -16.31
CA VAL A 106 -4.25 -14.10 -17.51
C VAL A 106 -4.37 -15.63 -17.60
N ALA A 107 -4.15 -16.35 -16.49
CA ALA A 107 -4.29 -17.80 -16.46
C ALA A 107 -5.73 -18.28 -16.75
N LEU A 108 -6.74 -17.58 -16.23
CA LEU A 108 -8.16 -17.84 -16.51
C LEU A 108 -8.55 -17.55 -17.97
N SER A 109 -7.88 -16.58 -18.61
CA SER A 109 -8.12 -16.15 -20.00
C SER A 109 -7.23 -16.90 -21.02
N ALA A 110 -6.55 -17.96 -20.61
CA ALA A 110 -5.63 -18.71 -21.48
C ALA A 110 -6.39 -19.65 -22.43
N HIS A 111 -5.90 -19.73 -23.68
CA HIS A 111 -6.44 -20.56 -24.75
C HIS A 111 -5.29 -21.36 -25.40
N PRO A 112 -5.15 -22.67 -25.11
CA PRO A 112 -5.97 -23.47 -24.22
C PRO A 112 -5.75 -23.14 -22.72
N PRO A 113 -6.72 -23.42 -21.85
CA PRO A 113 -6.56 -23.28 -20.40
C PRO A 113 -5.61 -24.33 -19.83
N ASP A 114 -4.76 -23.92 -18.88
CA ASP A 114 -3.87 -24.83 -18.15
C ASP A 114 -4.18 -24.83 -16.65
N LYS A 115 -4.48 -26.02 -16.14
CA LYS A 115 -4.78 -26.28 -14.72
C LYS A 115 -3.61 -25.90 -13.82
N GLN A 116 -2.37 -26.20 -14.21
CA GLN A 116 -1.21 -25.95 -13.35
C GLN A 116 -0.96 -24.45 -13.20
N SER A 117 -1.03 -23.69 -14.29
CA SER A 117 -0.95 -22.22 -14.30
C SER A 117 -2.04 -21.58 -13.44
N ILE A 118 -3.30 -22.00 -13.59
CA ILE A 118 -4.41 -21.47 -12.78
C ILE A 118 -4.17 -21.75 -11.30
N MET A 119 -3.92 -23.01 -10.90
CA MET A 119 -3.69 -23.36 -9.49
C MET A 119 -2.47 -22.63 -8.90
N ALA A 120 -1.35 -22.55 -9.64
CA ALA A 120 -0.15 -21.85 -9.18
C ALA A 120 -0.40 -20.34 -8.99
N SER A 121 -1.10 -19.69 -9.94
CA SER A 121 -1.42 -18.26 -9.82
C SER A 121 -2.33 -17.96 -8.62
N VAL A 122 -3.29 -18.84 -8.33
CA VAL A 122 -4.20 -18.73 -7.18
C VAL A 122 -3.43 -18.93 -5.87
N THR A 123 -2.57 -19.93 -5.76
CA THR A 123 -1.73 -20.15 -4.57
C THR A 123 -0.83 -18.94 -4.30
N ASN A 124 -0.15 -18.40 -5.33
CA ASN A 124 0.71 -17.22 -5.19
C ASN A 124 -0.08 -15.97 -4.72
N THR A 125 -1.38 -15.91 -4.96
CA THR A 125 -2.25 -14.80 -4.50
C THR A 125 -2.57 -14.90 -2.99
N GLN A 126 -2.44 -16.08 -2.36
CA GLN A 126 -2.79 -16.26 -0.95
C GLN A 126 -1.85 -15.52 0.01
N ASP A 127 -0.56 -15.46 -0.32
CA ASP A 127 0.44 -14.75 0.49
C ASP A 127 0.21 -13.23 0.44
N SER A 128 -0.03 -12.66 -0.74
CA SER A 128 -0.30 -11.22 -0.92
C SER A 128 -1.64 -10.80 -0.30
N MET A 129 -2.69 -11.64 -0.39
CA MET A 129 -3.94 -11.44 0.35
C MET A 129 -3.72 -11.42 1.87
N THR A 130 -2.86 -12.31 2.38
CA THR A 130 -2.52 -12.38 3.81
C THR A 130 -1.68 -11.18 4.26
N ALA A 131 -0.82 -10.64 3.39
CA ALA A 131 -0.05 -9.44 3.66
C ALA A 131 -0.93 -8.18 3.68
N MET A 132 -1.80 -8.02 2.67
CA MET A 132 -2.79 -6.95 2.60
C MET A 132 -3.67 -6.90 3.87
N ALA A 133 -4.27 -8.03 4.27
CA ALA A 133 -5.08 -8.10 5.49
C ALA A 133 -4.33 -7.70 6.78
N LYS A 134 -3.01 -7.97 6.88
CA LYS A 134 -2.19 -7.49 8.00
C LYS A 134 -2.02 -5.98 7.98
N THR A 135 -1.83 -5.38 6.80
CA THR A 135 -1.68 -3.92 6.66
C THR A 135 -2.97 -3.17 6.90
N GLU A 136 -4.12 -3.71 6.50
CA GLU A 136 -5.44 -3.19 6.86
C GLU A 136 -5.66 -3.22 8.38
N ALA A 137 -5.27 -4.31 9.04
CA ALA A 137 -5.30 -4.41 10.49
C ALA A 137 -4.35 -3.40 11.15
N ALA A 138 -3.16 -3.17 10.59
CA ALA A 138 -2.24 -2.14 11.06
C ALA A 138 -2.85 -0.73 10.96
N VAL A 139 -3.51 -0.40 9.85
CA VAL A 139 -4.26 0.87 9.68
C VAL A 139 -5.41 0.99 10.69
N LYS A 140 -6.15 -0.10 10.95
CA LYS A 140 -7.19 -0.16 11.99
C LYS A 140 -6.61 0.06 13.41
N ILE A 141 -5.38 -0.41 13.68
CA ILE A 141 -4.69 -0.27 14.98
C ILE A 141 -4.18 1.15 15.26
N VAL A 142 -3.64 1.85 14.25
CA VAL A 142 -3.12 3.23 14.41
C VAL A 142 -4.23 4.30 14.51
N GLY A 143 -5.48 3.88 14.65
CA GLY A 143 -6.63 4.75 14.91
C GLY A 143 -6.94 5.69 13.74
N SER A 144 -6.92 5.17 12.52
CA SER A 144 -7.14 5.89 11.26
C SER A 144 -8.61 6.19 10.94
N ASP A 145 -8.89 7.30 10.26
CA ASP A 145 -10.21 7.60 9.69
C ASP A 145 -10.51 6.80 8.39
N MET A 146 -9.63 5.88 7.94
CA MET A 146 -9.87 5.00 6.78
C MET A 146 -11.01 3.97 6.98
N GLY A 147 -11.63 3.91 8.16
CA GLY A 147 -12.61 2.88 8.55
C GLY A 147 -13.63 2.49 7.47
N PRO A 148 -14.36 3.45 6.84
CA PRO A 148 -15.32 3.14 5.77
C PRO A 148 -14.67 2.51 4.53
N ILE A 149 -13.53 3.03 4.07
CA ILE A 149 -12.81 2.50 2.89
C ILE A 149 -12.32 1.08 3.13
N LEU A 150 -11.81 0.80 4.33
CA LEU A 150 -11.38 -0.55 4.66
C LEU A 150 -12.56 -1.52 4.73
N ALA A 151 -13.74 -1.08 5.18
CA ALA A 151 -14.94 -1.92 5.18
C ALA A 151 -15.49 -2.18 3.77
N ASP A 152 -15.40 -1.20 2.87
CA ASP A 152 -15.74 -1.38 1.45
C ASP A 152 -14.74 -2.32 0.75
N LEU A 153 -13.44 -2.20 1.07
CA LEU A 153 -12.38 -3.08 0.57
C LEU A 153 -12.51 -4.51 1.11
N ASP A 154 -12.74 -4.70 2.42
CA ASP A 154 -13.09 -5.98 3.06
C ASP A 154 -14.27 -6.64 2.31
N THR A 155 -15.31 -5.86 2.00
CA THR A 155 -16.51 -6.32 1.27
C THR A 155 -16.19 -6.69 -0.18
N ALA A 156 -15.36 -5.91 -0.87
CA ALA A 156 -14.94 -6.18 -2.24
C ALA A 156 -14.08 -7.45 -2.36
N GLN A 157 -13.17 -7.67 -1.41
CA GLN A 157 -12.38 -8.91 -1.33
C GLN A 157 -13.29 -10.13 -1.10
N LEU A 158 -14.22 -10.04 -0.15
CA LEU A 158 -15.18 -11.11 0.10
C LEU A 158 -16.01 -11.42 -1.15
N ALA A 159 -16.46 -10.40 -1.88
CA ALA A 159 -17.19 -10.56 -3.14
C ALA A 159 -16.35 -11.19 -4.26
N LEU A 160 -15.05 -10.88 -4.35
CA LEU A 160 -14.13 -11.46 -5.33
C LEU A 160 -13.98 -12.98 -5.17
N PHE A 161 -13.96 -13.47 -3.92
CA PHE A 161 -13.79 -14.91 -3.64
C PHE A 161 -15.11 -15.67 -3.45
N GLN A 162 -16.16 -15.04 -2.93
CA GLN A 162 -17.41 -15.71 -2.50
C GLN A 162 -18.69 -15.12 -3.11
N GLY A 163 -18.60 -14.07 -3.93
CA GLY A 163 -19.74 -13.46 -4.60
C GLY A 163 -20.35 -14.30 -5.73
N PRO A 164 -21.49 -13.86 -6.30
CA PRO A 164 -22.19 -14.58 -7.38
C PRO A 164 -21.39 -14.61 -8.69
N THR A 165 -20.49 -13.65 -8.89
CA THR A 165 -19.48 -13.60 -9.95
C THR A 165 -18.11 -13.53 -9.26
N SER A 166 -17.55 -14.68 -8.93
CA SER A 166 -16.34 -14.81 -8.10
C SER A 166 -15.35 -15.80 -8.71
N LEU A 167 -14.15 -15.85 -8.13
CA LEU A 167 -13.09 -16.77 -8.53
C LEU A 167 -13.40 -18.24 -8.20
N LEU A 168 -14.09 -18.49 -7.09
CA LEU A 168 -14.22 -19.84 -6.51
C LEU A 168 -14.83 -20.88 -7.46
N PRO A 169 -15.91 -20.60 -8.23
CA PRO A 169 -16.47 -21.58 -9.18
C PRO A 169 -15.48 -21.97 -10.30
N ALA A 170 -14.68 -21.03 -10.80
CA ALA A 170 -13.66 -21.30 -11.81
C ALA A 170 -12.50 -22.13 -11.24
N ILE A 171 -12.07 -21.82 -10.01
CA ILE A 171 -11.03 -22.56 -9.29
C ILE A 171 -11.49 -24.00 -9.03
N GLN A 172 -12.74 -24.20 -8.57
CA GLN A 172 -13.33 -25.52 -8.36
C GLN A 172 -13.42 -26.32 -9.66
N TYR A 173 -13.95 -25.71 -10.73
CA TYR A 173 -14.01 -26.37 -12.04
C TYR A 173 -12.61 -26.78 -12.54
N ALA A 174 -11.62 -25.89 -12.41
CA ALA A 174 -10.22 -26.14 -12.78
C ALA A 174 -9.55 -27.22 -11.91
N HIS A 175 -9.91 -27.32 -10.64
CA HIS A 175 -9.45 -28.37 -9.75
C HIS A 175 -10.02 -29.74 -10.15
N ASP A 176 -11.31 -29.82 -10.46
CA ASP A 176 -12.03 -31.07 -10.66
C ASP A 176 -11.88 -31.67 -12.08
N HIS A 177 -11.45 -30.86 -13.06
CA HIS A 177 -11.28 -31.31 -14.46
C HIS A 177 -9.81 -31.31 -14.87
N ASP A 178 -9.38 -32.38 -15.55
CA ASP A 178 -8.05 -32.53 -16.14
C ASP A 178 -8.13 -33.54 -17.30
N PRO A 179 -7.81 -33.17 -18.56
CA PRO A 179 -7.40 -31.84 -19.01
C PRO A 179 -8.55 -30.82 -18.97
N LEU A 180 -8.21 -29.54 -18.86
CA LEU A 180 -9.15 -28.46 -19.17
C LEU A 180 -9.30 -28.34 -20.69
N VAL A 181 -10.53 -28.14 -21.14
CA VAL A 181 -10.88 -28.00 -22.54
C VAL A 181 -11.32 -26.56 -22.78
N ASP A 182 -10.81 -25.97 -23.86
CA ASP A 182 -11.21 -24.64 -24.32
C ASP A 182 -12.60 -24.71 -24.99
N ASP A 183 -13.65 -24.70 -24.17
CA ASP A 183 -15.03 -24.83 -24.62
C ASP A 183 -16.01 -23.87 -23.91
N ALA A 184 -17.27 -23.90 -24.33
CA ALA A 184 -18.34 -23.10 -23.75
C ALA A 184 -18.65 -23.44 -22.28
N ARG A 185 -18.21 -24.59 -21.76
CA ARG A 185 -18.35 -24.94 -20.34
C ARG A 185 -17.26 -24.24 -19.53
N TRP A 186 -16.00 -24.30 -19.97
CA TRP A 186 -14.93 -23.55 -19.33
C TRP A 186 -15.24 -22.05 -19.31
N ALA A 187 -15.65 -21.48 -20.45
CA ALA A 187 -16.01 -20.07 -20.58
C ALA A 187 -17.13 -19.63 -19.63
N ALA A 188 -18.08 -20.52 -19.29
CA ALA A 188 -19.15 -20.24 -18.35
C ALA A 188 -18.68 -20.04 -16.89
N PHE A 189 -17.49 -20.53 -16.54
CA PHE A 189 -16.87 -20.30 -15.23
C PHE A 189 -15.76 -19.25 -15.28
N SER A 190 -14.89 -19.28 -16.31
CA SER A 190 -13.74 -18.38 -16.39
C SER A 190 -14.12 -16.94 -16.71
N ALA A 191 -15.10 -16.68 -17.57
CA ALA A 191 -15.49 -15.31 -17.90
C ALA A 191 -16.11 -14.54 -16.70
N PRO A 192 -17.01 -15.12 -15.88
CA PRO A 192 -17.44 -14.48 -14.62
C PRO A 192 -16.30 -14.24 -13.62
N ALA A 193 -15.31 -15.14 -13.55
CA ALA A 193 -14.16 -14.99 -12.67
C ALA A 193 -13.20 -13.87 -13.13
N VAL A 194 -12.97 -13.73 -14.45
CA VAL A 194 -12.24 -12.60 -15.04
C VAL A 194 -12.97 -11.28 -14.78
N ALA A 195 -14.29 -11.25 -14.99
CA ALA A 195 -15.11 -10.06 -14.70
C ALA A 195 -15.12 -9.69 -13.20
N ALA A 196 -14.95 -10.66 -12.31
CA ALA A 196 -14.79 -10.42 -10.86
C ALA A 196 -13.49 -9.67 -10.56
N ILE A 197 -12.37 -10.08 -11.18
CA ILE A 197 -11.07 -9.41 -11.04
C ILE A 197 -11.14 -7.99 -11.59
N ASP A 198 -11.66 -7.83 -12.82
CA ASP A 198 -11.77 -6.53 -13.48
C ASP A 198 -12.60 -5.56 -12.62
N LYS A 199 -13.78 -6.00 -12.15
CA LYS A 199 -14.61 -5.22 -11.24
C LYS A 199 -13.92 -4.88 -9.91
N PHE A 200 -13.13 -5.79 -9.34
CA PHE A 200 -12.39 -5.53 -8.10
C PHE A 200 -11.34 -4.44 -8.32
N VAL A 201 -10.54 -4.54 -9.38
CA VAL A 201 -9.48 -3.58 -9.70
C VAL A 201 -10.06 -2.21 -10.05
N ASP A 202 -11.11 -2.15 -10.88
CA ASP A 202 -11.73 -0.90 -11.31
C ASP A 202 -12.39 -0.13 -10.14
N ASN A 203 -13.08 -0.85 -9.24
CA ASN A 203 -13.84 -0.21 -8.15
C ASN A 203 -12.98 0.22 -6.95
N ASN A 204 -11.80 -0.36 -6.75
CA ASN A 204 -10.97 -0.13 -5.55
C ASN A 204 -9.68 0.63 -5.90
N SER A 205 -9.73 1.65 -6.77
CA SER A 205 -8.52 2.36 -7.19
C SER A 205 -7.69 2.87 -6.00
N ILE A 206 -6.38 2.63 -6.08
CA ILE A 206 -5.33 3.18 -5.22
C ILE A 206 -5.48 4.69 -4.99
N ASP A 207 -6.01 5.43 -5.97
CA ASP A 207 -6.20 6.87 -5.87
C ASP A 207 -7.14 7.26 -4.72
N GLN A 208 -8.21 6.49 -4.47
CA GLN A 208 -9.16 6.77 -3.39
C GLN A 208 -8.52 6.55 -2.01
N LEU A 209 -7.73 5.48 -1.89
CA LEU A 209 -6.93 5.14 -0.72
C LEU A 209 -5.88 6.23 -0.45
N ALA A 210 -5.16 6.66 -1.48
CA ALA A 210 -4.14 7.70 -1.39
C ALA A 210 -4.72 9.10 -1.09
N GLU A 211 -5.92 9.43 -1.60
CA GLU A 211 -6.60 10.69 -1.32
C GLU A 211 -7.02 10.78 0.15
N HIS A 212 -7.67 9.73 0.66
CA HIS A 212 -8.09 9.72 2.06
C HIS A 212 -6.90 9.63 3.01
N ALA A 213 -5.85 8.85 2.68
CA ALA A 213 -4.61 8.84 3.45
C ALA A 213 -3.96 10.25 3.52
N ARG A 214 -3.98 11.03 2.42
CA ARG A 214 -3.52 12.43 2.43
C ARG A 214 -4.41 13.32 3.31
N ALA A 215 -5.73 13.15 3.28
CA ALA A 215 -6.65 13.88 4.13
C ALA A 215 -6.43 13.58 5.63
N ASP A 216 -6.35 12.31 6.04
CA ASP A 216 -6.11 11.90 7.44
C ASP A 216 -4.74 12.36 7.97
N LEU A 217 -3.70 12.36 7.13
CA LEU A 217 -2.39 12.90 7.51
C LEU A 217 -2.38 14.44 7.64
N GLY A 218 -3.39 15.14 7.11
CA GLY A 218 -3.45 16.60 7.05
C GLY A 218 -2.60 17.21 5.93
N ALA A 219 -2.48 16.50 4.81
CA ALA A 219 -1.69 16.87 3.63
C ALA A 219 -2.55 17.24 2.40
N GLY A 220 -3.84 17.55 2.61
CA GLY A 220 -4.81 18.01 1.59
C GLY A 220 -5.36 19.39 1.89
#